data_AF-B0DLZ6-F1
#
_entry.id   AF-B0DLZ6-F1
#
_cell.length_a   1.000
_cell.length_b   1.000
_cell.length_c   1.000
_cell.angle_alpha   90.00
_cell.angle_beta   90.00
_cell.angle_gamma   90.00
#
_symmetry.space_group_name_H-M   'P 1'
#
loop_
_entity.id
_entity.type
_entity.pdbx_description
1 polymer ?
#
loop_
_entity_poly.entity_id
_entity_poly.type
_entity_poly.pdbx_seq_one_letter_code
_entity_poly.pdbx_strand_id
1 'polypeptide(L)'
;MWYHWRTTGSDSNLDSLLKEWKILNGISALLTMVVSALLQIPQAANDHITRETALLLLICALMGLIYGCIYMVIFGTMRSMF
;
A
#
# COMPACT_ATOMS: atom_id res chain seq x y z
N MET A 1 15.34 22.56 -25.71
CA MET A 1 14.94 21.29 -26.35
C MET A 1 15.10 20.07 -25.44
N TRP A 2 16.14 19.98 -24.60
CA TRP A 2 16.35 18.89 -23.61
C TRP A 2 15.40 18.86 -22.40
N TYR A 3 14.77 20.00 -22.04
CA TYR A 3 13.82 20.05 -20.93
C TYR A 3 12.42 19.51 -21.28
N HIS A 4 12.04 19.53 -22.56
CA HIS A 4 10.68 19.15 -22.99
C HIS A 4 10.47 17.63 -23.06
N TRP A 5 11.53 16.85 -23.33
CA TRP A 5 11.48 15.38 -23.38
C TRP A 5 11.56 14.73 -21.99
N ARG A 6 12.07 15.44 -20.97
CA ARG A 6 12.13 14.95 -19.59
C ARG A 6 10.78 15.05 -18.87
N THR A 7 9.97 16.06 -19.19
CA THR A 7 8.63 16.21 -18.58
C THR A 7 7.62 15.26 -19.20
N THR A 8 7.53 15.20 -20.53
CA THR A 8 6.57 14.33 -21.25
C THR A 8 6.83 12.83 -21.05
N GLY A 9 8.10 12.41 -20.90
CA GLY A 9 8.46 11.03 -20.56
C GLY A 9 8.26 10.68 -19.09
N SER A 10 8.24 11.65 -18.17
CA SER A 10 8.11 11.37 -16.74
C SER A 10 6.65 11.38 -16.28
N ASP A 11 5.81 12.26 -16.84
CA ASP A 11 4.40 12.39 -16.42
C ASP A 11 3.61 11.09 -16.68
N SER A 12 3.75 10.50 -17.88
CA SER A 12 3.06 9.25 -18.26
C SER A 12 3.49 8.04 -17.44
N ASN A 13 4.78 7.96 -17.07
CA ASN A 13 5.31 6.90 -16.21
C ASN A 13 4.84 7.08 -14.75
N LEU A 14 4.77 8.32 -14.26
CA LEU A 14 4.27 8.64 -12.93
C LEU A 14 2.78 8.35 -12.78
N ASP A 15 1.97 8.70 -13.78
CA ASP A 15 0.53 8.40 -13.78
C ASP A 15 0.28 6.88 -13.77
N SER A 16 1.11 6.12 -14.51
CA SER A 16 1.06 4.65 -14.51
C SER A 16 1.45 4.08 -13.15
N LEU A 17 2.54 4.57 -12.55
CA LEU A 17 2.96 4.18 -11.20
C LEU A 17 1.90 4.52 -10.14
N LEU A 18 1.30 5.71 -10.20
CA LEU A 18 0.19 6.12 -9.33
C LEU A 18 -1.01 5.16 -9.43
N LYS A 19 -1.33 4.72 -10.65
CA LYS A 19 -2.44 3.80 -10.91
C LYS A 19 -2.15 2.39 -10.36
N GLU A 20 -0.97 1.85 -10.66
CA GLU A 20 -0.49 0.56 -10.13
C GLU A 20 -0.47 0.59 -8.59
N TRP A 21 -0.01 1.71 -8.02
CA TRP A 21 0.12 1.89 -6.59
C TRP A 21 -1.24 1.98 -5.88
N LYS A 22 -2.22 2.62 -6.50
CA LYS A 22 -3.61 2.68 -6.01
C LYS A 22 -4.26 1.29 -5.96
N ILE A 23 -3.96 0.44 -6.95
CA ILE A 23 -4.41 -0.95 -6.99
C ILE A 23 -3.73 -1.75 -5.87
N LEU A 24 -2.41 -1.63 -5.71
CA LEU A 24 -1.64 -2.29 -4.64
C LEU A 24 -2.14 -1.92 -3.25
N ASN A 25 -2.40 -0.64 -2.99
CA ASN A 25 -2.96 -0.17 -1.73
C ASN A 25 -4.36 -0.76 -1.46
N GLY A 26 -5.19 -0.88 -2.50
CA GLY A 26 -6.48 -1.55 -2.42
C GLY A 26 -6.34 -3.04 -2.10
N ILE A 27 -5.38 -3.73 -2.71
CA ILE A 27 -5.08 -5.15 -2.44
C ILE A 27 -4.60 -5.33 -0.99
N SER A 28 -3.73 -4.46 -0.48
CA SER A 28 -3.28 -4.51 0.93
C SER A 28 -4.43 -4.30 1.92
N ALA A 29 -5.36 -3.38 1.63
CA ALA A 29 -6.56 -3.18 2.43
C ALA A 29 -7.49 -4.41 2.40
N LEU A 30 -7.70 -4.99 1.21
CA LEU A 30 -8.49 -6.22 1.03
C LEU A 30 -7.84 -7.39 1.79
N LEU A 31 -6.52 -7.55 1.69
CA LEU A 31 -5.76 -8.59 2.39
C LEU A 31 -5.90 -8.45 3.91
N THR A 32 -5.82 -7.21 4.43
CA THR A 32 -6.03 -6.92 5.85
C THR A 32 -7.44 -7.32 6.31
N MET A 33 -8.46 -7.03 5.48
CA MET A 33 -9.85 -7.43 5.76
C MET A 33 -10.01 -8.96 5.80
N VAL A 34 -9.40 -9.67 4.86
CA VAL A 34 -9.44 -11.14 4.81
C VAL A 34 -8.76 -11.76 6.04
N VAL A 35 -7.57 -11.29 6.40
CA VAL A 35 -6.85 -11.77 7.59
C VAL A 35 -7.65 -11.51 8.87
N SER A 36 -8.24 -10.33 9.00
CA SER A 36 -9.11 -9.97 10.14
C SER A 36 -10.36 -10.86 10.22
N ALA A 37 -10.98 -11.19 9.09
CA ALA A 37 -12.14 -12.08 9.03
C ALA A 37 -11.78 -13.54 9.41
N LEU A 38 -10.62 -14.03 8.95
CA LEU A 38 -10.12 -15.36 9.33
C LEU A 38 -9.86 -15.47 10.83
N LEU A 39 -9.42 -14.38 11.47
CA LEU A 39 -9.17 -14.34 12.91
C LEU A 39 -10.46 -14.41 13.77
N GLN A 40 -11.61 -14.03 13.20
CA GLN A 40 -12.91 -14.10 13.89
C GLN A 40 -13.51 -15.51 13.92
N ILE A 41 -12.93 -16.46 13.18
CA ILE A 41 -13.41 -17.84 13.15
C ILE A 41 -12.98 -18.55 14.46
N PRO A 42 -13.92 -19.05 15.27
CA PRO A 42 -13.61 -19.63 16.58
C PRO A 42 -12.74 -20.90 16.52
N GLN A 43 -12.67 -21.57 15.37
CA GLN A 43 -11.76 -22.69 15.12
C GLN A 43 -10.28 -22.27 15.02
N ALA A 44 -10.00 -21.05 14.55
CA ALA A 44 -8.64 -20.52 14.49
C ALA A 44 -8.14 -19.97 15.84
N ALA A 45 -9.06 -19.72 16.79
CA ALA A 45 -8.73 -19.24 18.13
C ALA A 45 -8.05 -20.31 19.02
N ASN A 46 -8.08 -21.58 18.62
CA ASN A 46 -7.51 -22.67 19.40
C ASN A 46 -6.00 -22.87 19.17
N ASP A 47 -5.43 -22.22 18.13
CA ASP A 47 -4.02 -22.38 17.77
C ASP A 47 -3.24 -21.08 18.06
N HIS A 48 -2.44 -21.11 19.13
CA HIS A 48 -1.67 -19.95 19.62
C HIS A 48 -0.76 -19.38 18.51
N ILE A 49 -0.15 -20.25 17.71
CA ILE A 49 0.80 -19.87 16.66
C ILE A 49 0.09 -19.12 15.52
N THR A 50 -1.10 -19.56 15.12
CA THR A 50 -1.89 -18.91 14.07
C THR A 50 -2.29 -17.49 14.44
N ARG A 51 -2.58 -17.25 15.73
CA ARG A 51 -3.00 -15.92 16.19
C ARG A 51 -1.83 -14.92 16.17
N GLU A 52 -0.67 -15.30 16.70
CA GLU A 52 0.50 -14.41 16.78
C GLU A 52 1.09 -14.14 15.38
N THR A 53 1.12 -15.16 14.50
CA THR A 53 1.56 -14.98 13.11
C THR A 53 0.60 -14.09 12.31
N ALA A 54 -0.72 -14.21 12.52
CA ALA A 54 -1.71 -13.34 11.89
C ALA A 54 -1.60 -11.89 12.38
N LEU A 55 -1.32 -11.65 13.66
CA LEU A 55 -1.08 -10.30 14.19
C LEU A 55 0.18 -9.66 13.60
N LEU A 56 1.27 -10.42 13.46
CA LEU A 56 2.50 -9.94 12.81
C LEU A 56 2.28 -9.63 11.33
N LEU A 57 1.53 -10.48 10.60
CA LEU A 57 1.11 -10.24 9.22
C LEU A 57 0.27 -8.97 9.10
N LEU A 58 -0.66 -8.75 10.02
CA LEU A 58 -1.52 -7.57 10.06
C LEU A 58 -0.71 -6.29 10.30
N ILE A 59 0.23 -6.32 11.26
CA ILE A 59 1.11 -5.18 11.55
C ILE A 59 2.02 -4.88 10.35
N CYS A 60 2.58 -5.91 9.70
CA CYS A 60 3.42 -5.75 8.51
C CYS A 60 2.64 -5.12 7.34
N ALA A 61 1.42 -5.62 7.09
CA ALA A 61 0.53 -5.07 6.06
C ALA A 61 0.16 -3.60 6.34
N LEU A 62 -0.13 -3.27 7.60
CA LEU A 62 -0.44 -1.90 8.02
C LEU A 62 0.75 -0.96 7.84
N MET A 63 1.94 -1.43 8.21
CA MET A 63 3.20 -0.69 8.10
C MET A 63 3.51 -0.36 6.63
N GLY A 64 3.40 -1.35 5.73
CA GLY A 64 3.58 -1.15 4.29
C GLY A 64 2.58 -0.15 3.68
N LEU A 65 1.32 -0.20 4.12
CA LEU A 65 0.27 0.71 3.68
C LEU A 65 0.56 2.17 4.10
N ILE A 66 0.95 2.38 5.36
CA ILE A 66 1.19 3.72 5.93
C ILE A 66 2.40 4.36 5.27
N TYR A 67 3.53 3.66 5.19
CA TYR A 67 4.73 4.19 4.52
C TYR A 67 4.48 4.50 3.05
N GLY A 68 3.71 3.63 2.40
CA GLY A 68 3.20 3.84 1.07
C GLY A 68 2.44 5.16 0.89
N CYS A 69 1.41 5.37 1.72
CA CYS A 69 0.56 6.55 1.65
C CYS A 69 1.36 7.83 1.90
N ILE A 70 2.25 7.81 2.90
CA ILE A 70 3.09 8.96 3.24
C ILE A 70 4.01 9.32 2.07
N TYR A 71 4.67 8.32 1.45
CA TYR A 71 5.60 8.57 0.35
C TYR A 71 4.88 9.16 -0.88
N MET A 72 3.68 8.67 -1.19
CA MET A 72 2.88 9.21 -2.29
C MET A 72 2.40 10.64 -2.02
N VAL A 73 1.93 10.93 -0.80
CA VAL A 73 1.50 12.28 -0.42
C VAL A 73 2.65 13.27 -0.52
N ILE A 74 3.83 12.91 0.01
CA ILE A 74 5.03 13.75 -0.06
C ILE A 74 5.43 14.03 -1.51
N PHE A 75 5.38 13.02 -2.39
CA PHE A 75 5.67 13.20 -3.81
C PHE A 75 4.67 14.14 -4.49
N GLY A 76 3.39 14.03 -4.16
CA GLY A 76 2.35 14.95 -4.64
C GLY A 76 2.54 16.38 -4.13
N THR A 77 2.92 16.56 -2.86
CA THR A 77 3.17 17.87 -2.26
C THR A 77 4.36 18.57 -2.91
N MET A 78 5.44 17.85 -3.24
CA MET A 78 6.62 18.40 -3.94
C MET A 78 6.27 18.91 -5.35
N ARG A 79 5.36 18.25 -6.07
CA ARG A 79 4.87 18.69 -7.39
C ARG A 79 3.92 19.88 -7.31
N SER A 80 3.21 20.06 -6.18
CA SER A 80 2.27 21.16 -6.00
C SER A 80 2.92 22.50 -5.61
N MET A 81 4.18 22.47 -5.16
CA MET A 81 4.93 23.66 -4.76
C MET A 81 5.75 24.29 -5.90
N PHE A 82 5.81 23.65 -7.07
CA PHE A 82 6.50 24.10 -8.27
C PHE A 82 5.50 24.30 -9.42
#